data_AF-A0A9X1HGG9-F1
#
_entry.id   AF-A0A9X1HGG9-F1
#
_cell.length_a   1.000
_cell.length_b   1.000
_cell.length_c   1.000
_cell.angle_alpha   90.00
_cell.angle_beta   90.00
_cell.angle_gamma   90.00
#
_symmetry.space_group_name_H-M   'P 1'
#
loop_
_entity.id
_entity.type
_entity.pdbx_description
1 polymer ?
#
loop_
_entity_poly.entity_id
_entity_poly.type
_entity_poly.pdbx_seq_one_letter_code
_entity_poly.pdbx_strand_id
1 'polypeptide(L)'
;MDLFKLLFEHDMLLDEGGSSPSGKQSTLEDFLKPQPTFSRFYFSGTVLDERLFGLDQLQHFNEIIQGIDNALGKPMYSLKGGRQMHGLQNVLEVSSAFDAFVVAHGMQVPPVDDLQLGIQTGVRQKLPLLRSLLSVGHIIIFIEKTDDGCDLHLFSRENIYPAFFWELKPLVGSGFRFFSINGKRAKSDRLFFFETWTLDRPPHGFEEVFQETVL
;
A
#
# COMPACT_ATOMS: atom_id res chain seq x y z
N MET A 1 -16.78 -2.03 15.74
CA MET A 1 -15.40 -1.59 16.09
C MET A 1 -14.55 -1.68 14.83
N ASP A 2 -13.83 -0.61 14.50
CA ASP A 2 -12.94 -0.59 13.34
C ASP A 2 -11.55 -1.12 13.71
N LEU A 3 -11.00 -2.01 12.88
CA LEU A 3 -9.62 -2.41 12.93
C LEU A 3 -8.94 -2.05 11.61
N PHE A 4 -7.90 -1.23 11.70
CA PHE A 4 -7.09 -0.77 10.58
C PHE A 4 -5.68 -1.36 10.68
N LYS A 5 -5.16 -1.84 9.55
CA LYS A 5 -3.83 -2.43 9.42
C LYS A 5 -3.01 -1.62 8.42
N LEU A 6 -1.83 -1.15 8.84
CA LEU A 6 -0.78 -0.66 7.95
C LEU A 6 0.35 -1.68 7.93
N LEU A 7 0.38 -2.49 6.88
CA LEU A 7 1.50 -3.39 6.61
C LEU A 7 2.56 -2.62 5.83
N PHE A 8 3.81 -2.67 6.29
CA PHE A 8 4.91 -1.99 5.62
C PHE A 8 6.08 -2.94 5.38
N GLU A 9 6.73 -2.79 4.23
CA GLU A 9 7.97 -3.47 3.89
C GLU A 9 8.92 -2.48 3.24
N HIS A 10 10.16 -2.45 3.71
CA HIS A 10 11.24 -1.62 3.16
C HIS A 10 12.36 -2.48 2.60
N ASP A 11 13.20 -1.82 1.82
CA ASP A 11 14.38 -2.38 1.18
C ASP A 11 14.04 -3.59 0.30
N MET A 12 12.87 -3.56 -0.34
CA MET A 12 12.45 -4.63 -1.21
C MET A 12 13.08 -4.49 -2.58
N LEU A 13 13.57 -5.61 -3.10
CA LEU A 13 13.88 -5.74 -4.52
C LEU A 13 12.59 -6.14 -5.24
N LEU A 14 12.22 -5.41 -6.29
CA LEU A 14 11.04 -5.77 -7.11
C LEU A 14 11.27 -7.02 -7.99
N ASP A 15 12.34 -7.80 -7.77
CA ASP A 15 12.82 -8.89 -8.67
C ASP A 15 12.44 -10.31 -8.18
N GLU A 16 11.66 -10.44 -7.10
CA GLU A 16 11.32 -11.76 -6.57
C GLU A 16 10.16 -12.42 -7.36
N GLY A 17 10.49 -12.83 -8.59
CA GLY A 17 9.56 -13.43 -9.54
C GLY A 17 10.20 -13.99 -10.81
N GLY A 18 11.30 -14.74 -10.70
CA GLY A 18 11.58 -15.87 -11.61
C GLY A 18 11.83 -15.56 -13.09
N SER A 19 12.94 -14.93 -13.42
CA SER A 19 13.86 -15.43 -14.46
C SER A 19 15.16 -14.64 -14.33
N SER A 20 16.27 -15.31 -14.04
CA SER A 20 17.56 -14.76 -14.46
C SER A 20 17.42 -14.46 -15.95
N PRO A 21 17.69 -13.23 -16.43
CA PRO A 21 17.71 -12.97 -17.84
C PRO A 21 18.80 -13.87 -18.43
N SER A 22 18.37 -14.94 -19.09
CA SER A 22 19.13 -15.70 -20.08
C SER A 22 20.65 -15.64 -19.91
N GLY A 23 21.20 -16.48 -19.01
CA GLY A 23 22.61 -16.89 -19.08
C GLY A 23 23.68 -15.80 -19.06
N LYS A 24 23.38 -14.56 -18.63
CA LYS A 24 24.43 -13.56 -18.40
C LYS A 24 25.05 -13.81 -17.03
N GLN A 25 26.30 -14.29 -17.02
CA GLN A 25 27.15 -14.26 -15.83
C GLN A 25 27.21 -12.81 -15.34
N SER A 26 26.60 -12.53 -14.19
CA SER A 26 26.71 -11.22 -13.54
C SER A 26 28.17 -11.01 -13.15
N THR A 27 28.75 -9.88 -13.56
CA THR A 27 30.13 -9.54 -13.20
C THR A 27 30.22 -9.12 -11.73
N LEU A 28 31.42 -9.16 -11.14
CA LEU A 28 31.65 -8.61 -9.79
C LEU A 28 31.24 -7.14 -9.72
N GLU A 29 31.44 -6.40 -10.80
CA GLU A 29 31.05 -5.00 -10.94
C GLU A 29 29.52 -4.82 -10.90
N ASP A 30 28.75 -5.74 -11.49
CA ASP A 30 27.29 -5.72 -11.42
C ASP A 30 26.76 -6.04 -10.02
N PHE A 31 27.48 -6.85 -9.24
CA PHE A 31 27.16 -7.11 -7.83
C PHE A 31 27.42 -5.90 -6.93
N LEU A 32 28.42 -5.09 -7.27
CA LEU A 32 28.77 -3.87 -6.52
C LEU A 32 27.88 -2.67 -6.86
N LYS A 33 27.07 -2.74 -7.93
CA LYS A 33 26.11 -1.68 -8.26
C LYS A 33 24.98 -1.68 -7.22
N PRO A 34 24.67 -0.53 -6.60
CA PRO A 34 23.53 -0.44 -5.70
C PRO A 34 22.26 -0.79 -6.48
N GLN A 35 21.55 -1.81 -6.02
CA GLN A 35 20.28 -2.19 -6.60
C GLN A 35 19.19 -1.23 -6.09
N PRO A 36 18.29 -0.75 -6.96
CA PRO A 36 17.20 0.10 -6.51
C PRO A 36 16.28 -0.72 -5.61
N THR A 37 16.07 -0.23 -4.40
CA THR A 37 15.11 -0.78 -3.45
C THR A 37 13.85 0.08 -3.39
N PHE A 38 12.77 -0.55 -2.96
CA PHE A 38 11.45 0.06 -2.90
C PHE A 38 10.78 -0.29 -1.58
N SER A 39 9.79 0.52 -1.22
CA SER A 39 8.89 0.28 -0.12
C SER A 39 7.51 -0.10 -0.62
N ARG A 40 6.83 -0.95 0.14
CA ARG A 40 5.45 -1.37 -0.09
C ARG A 40 4.64 -1.15 1.17
N PHE A 41 3.43 -0.66 0.95
CA PHE A 41 2.46 -0.38 2.01
C PHE A 41 1.13 -1.01 1.62
N TYR A 42 0.51 -1.70 2.56
CA TYR A 42 -0.82 -2.25 2.37
C TYR A 42 -1.71 -1.73 3.49
N PHE A 43 -2.76 -1.02 3.11
CA PHE A 43 -3.74 -0.42 4.00
C PHE A 43 -4.98 -1.31 3.94
N SER A 44 -5.36 -1.88 5.08
CA SER A 44 -6.48 -2.83 5.16
C SER A 44 -7.41 -2.51 6.31
N GLY A 45 -8.70 -2.71 6.08
CA GLY A 45 -9.75 -2.47 7.07
C GLY A 45 -10.54 -3.73 7.42
N THR A 46 -11.00 -3.81 8.66
CA THR A 46 -11.99 -4.80 9.10
C THR A 46 -12.94 -4.21 10.11
N VAL A 47 -14.25 -4.32 9.86
CA VAL A 47 -15.28 -4.05 10.87
C VAL A 47 -15.45 -5.31 11.72
N LEU A 48 -14.86 -5.33 12.92
CA LEU A 48 -14.68 -6.57 13.70
C LEU A 48 -15.99 -7.27 14.08
N ASP A 49 -17.01 -6.49 14.47
CA ASP A 49 -18.26 -7.04 14.98
C ASP A 49 -19.07 -7.73 13.86
N GLU A 50 -18.96 -7.21 12.64
CA GLU A 50 -19.70 -7.67 11.46
C GLU A 50 -18.85 -8.56 10.54
N ARG A 51 -17.52 -8.58 10.76
CA ARG A 51 -16.52 -9.25 9.92
C ARG A 51 -16.55 -8.80 8.46
N LEU A 52 -16.79 -7.51 8.23
CA LEU A 52 -16.69 -6.92 6.90
C LEU A 52 -15.25 -6.53 6.63
N PHE A 53 -14.71 -7.00 5.50
CA PHE A 53 -13.34 -6.70 5.07
C PHE A 53 -13.31 -5.61 4.00
N GLY A 54 -12.33 -4.71 4.12
CA GLY A 54 -12.17 -3.56 3.23
C GLY A 54 -12.04 -2.26 4.00
N LEU A 55 -11.15 -1.38 3.56
CA LEU A 55 -11.02 -0.03 4.11
C LEU A 55 -12.31 0.77 3.98
N ASP A 56 -12.99 0.65 2.84
CA ASP A 56 -14.24 1.35 2.53
C ASP A 56 -15.43 0.91 3.39
N GLN A 57 -15.27 -0.16 4.19
CA GLN A 57 -16.24 -0.61 5.18
C GLN A 57 -16.10 0.11 6.53
N LEU A 58 -14.95 0.76 6.79
CA LEU A 58 -14.66 1.38 8.08
C LEU A 58 -15.47 2.66 8.28
N GLN A 59 -15.92 2.91 9.52
CA GLN A 59 -16.57 4.16 9.88
C GLN A 59 -15.63 5.35 9.71
N HIS A 60 -14.33 5.14 9.97
CA HIS A 60 -13.28 6.15 9.86
C HIS A 60 -12.65 6.22 8.45
N PHE A 61 -13.29 5.66 7.42
CA PHE A 61 -12.72 5.57 6.07
C PHE A 61 -12.25 6.93 5.54
N ASN A 62 -13.09 7.97 5.63
CA ASN A 62 -12.77 9.29 5.09
C ASN A 62 -11.55 9.91 5.80
N GLU A 63 -11.45 9.75 7.12
CA GLU A 63 -10.33 10.22 7.93
C GLU A 63 -9.03 9.49 7.59
N ILE A 64 -9.09 8.19 7.34
CA ILE A 64 -7.94 7.39 6.89
C ILE A 64 -7.47 7.87 5.52
N ILE A 65 -8.40 8.03 4.57
CA ILE A 65 -8.08 8.51 3.22
C ILE A 65 -7.48 9.92 3.26
N GLN A 66 -8.02 10.81 4.10
CA GLN A 66 -7.46 12.14 4.31
C GLN A 66 -6.05 12.09 4.92
N GLY A 67 -5.82 11.20 5.89
CA GLY A 67 -4.50 10.99 6.49
C GLY A 67 -3.47 10.46 5.49
N ILE A 68 -3.86 9.52 4.63
CA ILE A 68 -3.00 9.03 3.53
C ILE A 68 -2.68 10.17 2.55
N ASP A 69 -3.68 10.96 2.15
CA ASP A 69 -3.49 12.09 1.23
C ASP A 69 -2.58 13.17 1.84
N ASN A 70 -2.72 13.47 3.14
CA ASN A 70 -1.83 14.38 3.86
C ASN A 70 -0.39 13.86 3.92
N ALA A 71 -0.20 12.57 4.25
CA ALA A 71 1.12 11.95 4.33
C ALA A 71 1.85 11.96 2.97
N LEU A 72 1.09 11.94 1.87
CA LEU A 72 1.61 12.08 0.51
C LEU A 72 1.81 13.55 0.08
N GLY A 73 1.49 14.53 0.93
CA GLY A 73 1.63 15.94 0.65
C GLY A 73 0.54 16.52 -0.26
N LYS A 74 -0.67 15.94 -0.25
CA LYS A 74 -1.83 16.33 -1.08
C LYS A 74 -1.49 16.45 -2.58
N PRO A 75 -0.99 15.37 -3.18
CA PRO A 75 -0.45 15.42 -4.53
C PRO A 75 -1.56 15.56 -5.60
N MET A 76 -1.11 15.62 -6.85
CA MET A 76 -1.95 15.38 -8.01
C MET A 76 -1.86 13.90 -8.40
N TYR A 77 -3.01 13.30 -8.69
CA TYR A 77 -3.16 11.90 -9.06
C TYR A 77 -3.43 11.76 -10.56
N SER A 78 -2.71 10.85 -11.22
CA SER A 78 -3.01 10.36 -12.58
C SER A 78 -3.93 9.16 -12.53
N LEU A 79 -5.00 9.21 -13.30
CA LEU A 79 -5.92 8.12 -13.53
C LEU A 79 -5.89 7.71 -15.00
N LYS A 80 -6.58 6.61 -15.31
CA LYS A 80 -6.73 6.07 -16.65
C LYS A 80 -7.22 7.15 -17.64
N GLY A 81 -6.74 7.07 -18.88
CA GLY A 81 -7.08 8.05 -19.92
C GLY A 81 -6.42 9.41 -19.71
N GLY A 82 -5.40 9.50 -18.85
CA GLY A 82 -4.66 10.73 -18.56
C GLY A 82 -5.42 11.76 -17.74
N ARG A 83 -6.54 11.37 -17.10
CA ARG A 83 -7.29 12.25 -16.20
C ARG A 83 -6.45 12.56 -14.97
N GLN A 84 -6.40 13.82 -14.56
CA GLN A 84 -5.68 14.26 -13.37
C GLN A 84 -6.64 14.85 -12.35
N MET A 85 -6.43 14.53 -11.07
CA MET A 85 -7.31 14.96 -9.98
C MET A 85 -6.52 15.25 -8.71
N HIS A 86 -7.06 16.12 -7.85
CA HIS A 86 -6.56 16.35 -6.49
C HIS A 86 -7.46 15.66 -5.47
N GLY A 87 -6.85 15.24 -4.36
CA GLY A 87 -7.52 14.60 -3.24
C GLY A 87 -7.81 13.13 -3.50
N LEU A 88 -7.24 12.27 -2.65
CA LEU A 88 -7.41 10.82 -2.76
C LEU A 88 -8.88 10.39 -2.72
N GLN A 89 -9.71 11.06 -1.91
CA GLN A 89 -11.15 10.80 -1.83
C GLN A 89 -11.82 10.90 -3.22
N ASN A 90 -11.57 11.99 -3.95
CA ASN A 90 -12.17 12.22 -5.26
C ASN A 90 -11.70 11.18 -6.30
N VAL A 91 -10.47 10.67 -6.15
CA VAL A 91 -9.94 9.60 -6.98
C VAL A 91 -10.72 8.32 -6.71
N LEU A 92 -10.89 7.94 -5.44
CA LEU A 92 -11.59 6.71 -5.06
C LEU A 92 -13.08 6.73 -5.46
N GLU A 93 -13.74 7.88 -5.42
CA GLU A 93 -15.14 8.03 -5.86
C GLU A 93 -15.38 7.75 -7.35
N VAL A 94 -14.36 7.93 -8.19
CA VAL A 94 -14.45 7.69 -9.65
C VAL A 94 -13.70 6.43 -10.10
N SER A 95 -13.05 5.75 -9.16
CA SER A 95 -12.29 4.54 -9.39
C SER A 95 -13.10 3.31 -9.00
N SER A 96 -12.68 2.17 -9.52
CA SER A 96 -13.26 0.87 -9.26
C SER A 96 -12.20 -0.08 -8.71
N ALA A 97 -12.64 -1.19 -8.12
CA ALA A 97 -11.72 -2.26 -7.75
C ALA A 97 -10.83 -2.64 -8.93
N PHE A 98 -9.56 -2.95 -8.66
CA PHE A 98 -8.50 -3.23 -9.62
C PHE A 98 -7.95 -2.03 -10.40
N ASP A 99 -8.47 -0.82 -10.18
CA ASP A 99 -7.84 0.38 -10.72
C ASP A 99 -6.51 0.69 -10.04
N ALA A 100 -5.68 1.43 -10.77
CA ALA A 100 -4.42 1.95 -10.30
C ALA A 100 -4.31 3.43 -10.64
N PHE A 101 -3.59 4.17 -9.81
CA PHE A 101 -3.30 5.57 -10.03
C PHE A 101 -1.88 5.92 -9.60
N VAL A 102 -1.35 6.97 -10.20
CA VAL A 102 0.02 7.44 -9.97
C VAL A 102 -0.01 8.78 -9.29
N VAL A 103 0.68 8.86 -8.16
CA VAL A 103 1.07 10.12 -7.53
C VAL A 103 2.35 10.57 -8.21
N ALA A 104 2.24 11.64 -9.00
CA ALA A 104 3.38 12.17 -9.72
C ALA A 104 4.34 12.90 -8.79
N HIS A 105 5.62 12.80 -9.13
CA HIS A 105 6.68 13.56 -8.52
C HIS A 105 7.25 14.48 -9.60
N GLY A 106 7.13 15.80 -9.43
CA GLY A 106 7.45 16.79 -10.45
C GLY A 106 6.28 17.14 -11.39
N MET A 107 6.58 17.78 -12.52
CA MET A 107 5.59 18.39 -13.41
C MET A 107 4.89 17.42 -14.38
N GLN A 108 5.43 16.21 -14.57
CA GLN A 108 4.87 15.24 -15.51
C GLN A 108 4.24 14.06 -14.77
N VAL A 109 2.95 13.89 -15.04
CA VAL A 109 2.15 12.79 -14.51
C VAL A 109 1.98 11.75 -15.62
N PRO A 110 2.52 10.53 -15.48
CA PRO A 110 2.44 9.53 -16.54
C PRO A 110 1.02 8.96 -16.66
N PRO A 111 0.57 8.57 -17.88
CA PRO A 111 -0.68 7.83 -18.04
C PRO A 111 -0.59 6.45 -17.38
N VAL A 112 -1.70 5.97 -16.82
CA VAL A 112 -1.78 4.73 -16.02
C VAL A 112 -2.56 3.60 -16.69
N ASP A 113 -2.84 3.74 -17.99
CA ASP A 113 -3.67 2.79 -18.74
C ASP A 113 -3.16 1.35 -18.66
N ASP A 114 -1.83 1.16 -18.59
CA ASP A 114 -1.21 -0.16 -18.50
C ASP A 114 -1.07 -0.70 -17.06
N LEU A 115 -1.43 0.07 -16.03
CA LEU A 115 -1.31 -0.34 -14.62
C LEU A 115 -2.54 -1.06 -14.08
N GLN A 116 -3.67 -1.09 -14.79
CA GLN A 116 -4.88 -1.75 -14.27
C GLN A 116 -4.62 -3.22 -13.94
N LEU A 117 -5.05 -3.64 -12.75
CA LEU A 117 -5.10 -5.05 -12.35
C LEU A 117 -6.30 -5.70 -13.04
N GLY A 118 -6.20 -6.99 -13.28
CA GLY A 118 -7.29 -7.82 -13.75
C GLY A 118 -7.62 -8.85 -12.69
N ILE A 119 -8.79 -9.48 -12.81
CA ILE A 119 -9.29 -10.48 -11.86
C ILE A 119 -8.29 -11.63 -11.61
N GLN A 120 -7.43 -11.93 -12.60
CA GLN A 120 -6.40 -12.97 -12.53
C GLN A 120 -4.96 -12.43 -12.62
N THR A 121 -4.80 -11.11 -12.72
CA THR A 121 -3.50 -10.47 -12.93
C THR A 121 -3.15 -9.62 -11.73
N GLY A 122 -2.40 -10.22 -10.80
CA GLY A 122 -1.89 -9.51 -9.62
C GLY A 122 -0.73 -8.57 -9.95
N VAL A 123 -0.38 -7.73 -8.98
CA VAL A 123 0.68 -6.71 -9.07
C VAL A 123 2.00 -7.22 -9.63
N ARG A 124 2.35 -8.49 -9.39
CA ARG A 124 3.58 -9.13 -9.90
C ARG A 124 3.72 -9.05 -11.42
N GLN A 125 2.62 -9.07 -12.16
CA GLN A 125 2.67 -8.99 -13.63
C GLN A 125 2.96 -7.58 -14.14
N LYS A 126 2.86 -6.56 -13.26
CA LYS A 126 3.13 -5.16 -13.57
C LYS A 126 4.51 -4.70 -13.12
N LEU A 127 5.36 -5.61 -12.61
CA LEU A 127 6.69 -5.27 -12.06
C LEU A 127 7.58 -4.47 -13.01
N PRO A 128 7.68 -4.76 -14.33
CA PRO A 128 8.50 -3.96 -15.24
C PRO A 128 8.05 -2.49 -15.32
N LEU A 129 6.74 -2.27 -15.40
CA LEU A 129 6.15 -0.94 -15.48
C LEU A 129 6.29 -0.20 -14.14
N LEU A 130 6.03 -0.89 -13.03
CA LEU A 130 6.24 -0.36 -11.69
C LEU A 130 7.67 0.11 -11.47
N ARG A 131 8.67 -0.69 -11.88
CA ARG A 131 10.08 -0.30 -11.78
C ARG A 131 10.38 1.00 -12.50
N SER A 132 9.91 1.11 -13.75
CA SER A 132 10.12 2.31 -14.56
C SER A 132 9.58 3.56 -13.85
N LEU A 133 8.34 3.49 -13.37
CA LEU A 133 7.66 4.61 -12.71
C LEU A 133 8.26 4.93 -11.33
N LEU A 134 8.57 3.93 -10.52
CA LEU A 134 9.19 4.13 -9.20
C LEU A 134 10.62 4.67 -9.31
N SER A 135 11.35 4.31 -10.37
CA SER A 135 12.74 4.77 -10.59
C SER A 135 12.84 6.27 -10.81
N VAL A 136 11.78 6.90 -11.35
CA VAL A 136 11.68 8.36 -11.53
C VAL A 136 11.02 9.06 -10.33
N GLY A 137 10.75 8.33 -9.24
CA GLY A 137 10.25 8.88 -7.99
C GLY A 137 8.74 8.96 -7.87
N HIS A 138 7.98 8.42 -8.83
CA HIS A 138 6.53 8.33 -8.69
C HIS A 138 6.12 7.34 -7.59
N ILE A 139 4.91 7.52 -7.07
CA ILE A 139 4.27 6.57 -6.16
C ILE A 139 3.07 5.96 -6.90
N ILE A 140 2.88 4.65 -6.76
CA ILE A 140 1.81 3.92 -7.43
C ILE A 140 0.90 3.32 -6.37
N ILE A 141 -0.41 3.49 -6.55
CA ILE A 141 -1.43 2.97 -5.65
C ILE A 141 -2.40 2.12 -6.47
N PHE A 142 -2.66 0.91 -5.98
CA PHE A 142 -3.66 -0.01 -6.50
C PHE A 142 -4.82 -0.11 -5.53
N ILE A 143 -6.04 -0.22 -6.09
CA ILE A 143 -7.24 -0.58 -5.34
C ILE A 143 -7.39 -2.09 -5.43
N GLU A 144 -7.16 -2.77 -4.31
CA GLU A 144 -7.24 -4.23 -4.21
C GLU A 144 -8.64 -4.63 -3.76
N LYS A 145 -9.26 -5.57 -4.49
CA LYS A 145 -10.57 -6.11 -4.10
C LYS A 145 -10.44 -7.00 -2.87
N THR A 146 -11.36 -6.84 -1.93
CA THR A 146 -11.58 -7.76 -0.81
C THR A 146 -12.94 -8.45 -0.94
N ASP A 147 -13.32 -9.24 0.07
CA ASP A 147 -14.61 -9.96 0.06
C ASP A 147 -15.81 -9.01 0.14
N ASP A 148 -15.74 -7.95 0.96
CA ASP A 148 -16.85 -7.02 1.19
C ASP A 148 -16.62 -5.61 0.65
N GLY A 149 -15.39 -5.29 0.25
CA GLY A 149 -15.00 -3.93 -0.14
C GLY A 149 -13.65 -3.84 -0.87
N CYS A 150 -12.90 -2.77 -0.62
CA CYS A 150 -11.59 -2.53 -1.21
C CYS A 150 -10.54 -2.08 -0.19
N ASP A 151 -9.30 -2.50 -0.43
CA ASP A 151 -8.10 -2.08 0.30
C ASP A 151 -7.17 -1.29 -0.65
N LEU A 152 -6.14 -0.64 -0.08
CA LEU A 152 -5.15 0.10 -0.86
C LEU A 152 -3.76 -0.51 -0.75
N HIS A 153 -3.09 -0.60 -1.91
CA HIS A 153 -1.76 -1.19 -2.01
C HIS A 153 -0.82 -0.22 -2.74
N LEU A 154 0.14 0.32 -1.99
CA LEU A 154 0.99 1.42 -2.40
C LEU A 154 2.45 0.99 -2.55
N PHE A 155 3.10 1.51 -3.58
CA PHE A 155 4.53 1.33 -3.86
C PHE A 155 5.21 2.69 -3.97
N SER A 156 6.36 2.84 -3.31
CA SER A 156 7.19 4.04 -3.36
C SER A 156 8.67 3.66 -3.38
N ARG A 157 9.52 4.55 -3.89
CA ARG A 157 10.98 4.40 -3.74
C ARG A 157 11.43 4.70 -2.31
N GLU A 158 10.82 5.70 -1.69
CA GLU A 158 11.19 6.20 -0.37
C GLU A 158 10.40 5.51 0.74
N ASN A 159 11.01 5.39 1.92
CA ASN A 159 10.31 4.97 3.12
C ASN A 159 9.45 6.13 3.66
N ILE A 160 8.17 6.11 3.30
CA ILE A 160 7.17 7.08 3.75
C ILE A 160 6.31 6.56 4.91
N TYR A 161 6.71 5.45 5.56
CA TYR A 161 6.03 4.91 6.73
C TYR A 161 5.81 5.95 7.85
N PRO A 162 6.84 6.75 8.24
CA PRO A 162 6.67 7.68 9.36
C PRO A 162 5.59 8.73 9.09
N ALA A 163 5.45 9.18 7.84
CA ALA A 163 4.42 10.13 7.45
C ALA A 163 3.01 9.55 7.64
N PHE A 164 2.78 8.31 7.18
CA PHE A 164 1.51 7.62 7.42
C PHE A 164 1.24 7.39 8.90
N PHE A 165 2.25 6.95 9.65
CA PHE A 165 2.10 6.69 11.08
C PHE A 165 1.60 7.93 11.83
N TRP A 166 2.20 9.10 11.60
CA TRP A 166 1.84 10.33 12.30
C TRP A 166 0.49 10.90 11.89
N GLU A 167 0.08 10.74 10.63
CA GLU A 167 -1.25 11.18 10.17
C GLU A 167 -2.38 10.25 10.66
N LEU A 168 -2.11 8.95 10.83
CA LEU A 168 -3.13 7.96 11.18
C LEU A 168 -3.23 7.66 12.68
N LYS A 169 -2.13 7.81 13.44
CA LYS A 169 -2.11 7.60 14.89
C LYS A 169 -3.18 8.42 15.66
N PRO A 170 -3.48 9.68 15.32
CA PRO A 170 -4.51 10.46 16.02
C PRO A 170 -5.90 9.82 16.02
N LEU A 171 -6.19 8.92 15.07
CA LEU A 171 -7.47 8.22 14.97
C LEU A 171 -7.66 7.13 16.04
N VAL A 172 -6.58 6.69 16.70
CA VAL A 172 -6.62 5.63 17.72
C VAL A 172 -7.54 6.01 18.87
N GLY A 173 -8.50 5.15 19.18
CA GLY A 173 -9.45 5.40 20.26
C GLY A 173 -10.36 4.20 20.53
N SER A 174 -11.42 4.42 21.33
CA SER A 174 -12.34 3.36 21.75
C SER A 174 -13.15 2.74 20.60
N GLY A 175 -13.14 3.33 19.40
CA GLY A 175 -13.84 2.82 18.22
C GLY A 175 -12.92 2.43 17.07
N PHE A 176 -11.61 2.64 17.20
CA PHE A 176 -10.64 2.48 16.13
C PHE A 176 -9.32 1.92 16.66
N ARG A 177 -9.00 0.70 16.24
CA ARG A 177 -7.75 0.01 16.56
C ARG A 177 -6.82 0.09 15.35
N PHE A 178 -5.59 0.50 15.58
CA PHE A 178 -4.58 0.60 14.53
C PHE A 178 -3.46 -0.41 14.80
N PHE A 179 -3.21 -1.30 13.85
CA PHE A 179 -2.05 -2.18 13.84
C PHE A 179 -1.02 -1.75 12.81
N SER A 180 0.21 -1.53 13.27
CA SER A 180 1.37 -1.37 12.41
C SER A 180 2.14 -2.68 12.33
N ILE A 181 2.31 -3.18 11.11
CA ILE A 181 2.73 -4.56 10.88
C ILE A 181 3.93 -4.59 9.93
N ASN A 182 5.00 -5.26 10.34
CA ASN A 182 6.08 -5.59 9.42
C ASN A 182 5.59 -6.64 8.41
N GLY A 183 5.38 -6.25 7.16
CA GLY A 183 4.79 -7.11 6.13
C GLY A 183 5.60 -8.38 5.84
N LYS A 184 6.92 -8.38 6.11
CA LYS A 184 7.77 -9.59 5.99
C LYS A 184 7.30 -10.72 6.91
N ARG A 185 6.50 -10.40 7.94
CA ARG A 185 5.90 -11.34 8.88
C ARG A 185 4.44 -11.71 8.57
N ALA A 186 3.79 -11.04 7.62
CA ALA A 186 2.40 -11.27 7.23
C ALA A 186 2.27 -12.04 5.91
N LYS A 187 2.97 -13.19 5.80
CA LYS A 187 3.13 -13.93 4.52
C LYS A 187 2.06 -14.98 4.21
N SER A 188 1.05 -15.14 5.07
CA SER A 188 -0.04 -16.10 4.85
C SER A 188 -1.37 -15.48 5.21
N ASP A 189 -2.45 -15.96 4.60
CA ASP A 189 -3.81 -15.47 4.86
C ASP A 189 -4.14 -15.55 6.36
N ARG A 190 -3.73 -16.62 7.04
CA ARG A 190 -3.91 -16.74 8.49
C ARG A 190 -3.26 -15.60 9.28
N LEU A 191 -2.09 -15.12 8.84
CA LEU A 191 -1.39 -14.01 9.47
C LEU A 191 -1.97 -12.67 9.03
N PHE A 192 -2.43 -12.57 7.79
CA PHE A 192 -3.08 -11.36 7.28
C PHE A 192 -4.42 -11.09 7.98
N PHE A 193 -5.20 -12.15 8.26
CA PHE A 193 -6.48 -12.12 8.96
C PHE A 193 -6.33 -12.50 10.45
N PHE A 194 -5.21 -12.13 11.10
CA PHE A 194 -4.94 -12.50 12.49
C PHE A 194 -6.03 -12.05 13.46
N GLU A 195 -6.73 -10.97 13.14
CA GLU A 195 -7.84 -10.40 13.90
C GLU A 195 -9.01 -11.36 14.07
N THR A 196 -9.13 -12.37 13.19
CA THR A 196 -10.22 -13.35 13.25
C THR A 196 -9.94 -14.51 14.21
N TRP A 197 -8.70 -14.70 14.68
CA TRP A 197 -8.31 -15.86 15.51
C TRP A 197 -7.41 -15.54 16.71
N THR A 198 -6.61 -14.47 16.63
CA THR A 198 -5.50 -14.19 17.56
C THR A 198 -5.42 -12.71 17.93
N LEU A 199 -6.54 -11.99 17.91
CA LEU A 199 -6.56 -10.56 18.20
C LEU A 199 -6.09 -10.22 19.64
N ASP A 200 -6.38 -11.08 20.61
CA ASP A 200 -5.93 -10.91 22.01
C ASP A 200 -4.43 -11.20 22.20
N ARG A 201 -3.82 -11.88 21.23
CA ARG A 201 -2.39 -12.23 21.21
C ARG A 201 -1.84 -12.12 19.79
N PRO A 202 -1.71 -10.88 19.27
CA PRO A 202 -1.25 -10.66 17.90
C PRO A 202 0.11 -11.34 17.64
N PRO A 203 0.37 -11.80 16.40
CA PRO A 203 1.66 -12.38 16.07
C PRO A 203 2.82 -11.41 16.32
N HIS A 204 4.02 -11.92 16.59
CA HIS A 204 5.19 -11.05 16.78
C HIS A 204 5.40 -10.13 15.57
N GLY A 205 5.56 -8.83 15.82
CA GLY A 205 5.75 -7.79 14.81
C GLY A 205 4.46 -7.24 14.22
N PHE A 206 3.34 -7.55 14.86
CA PHE A 206 2.04 -6.91 14.69
C PHE A 206 1.83 -6.05 15.92
N GLU A 207 2.15 -4.77 15.80
CA GLU A 207 2.18 -3.84 16.92
C GLU A 207 0.91 -3.02 16.92
N GLU A 208 0.13 -3.11 18.00
CA GLU A 208 -0.99 -2.22 18.20
C GLU A 208 -0.48 -0.83 18.57
N VAL A 209 -0.97 0.17 17.85
CA VAL A 209 -0.62 1.57 18.05
C VAL A 209 -1.59 2.17 19.05
N PHE A 210 -1.03 2.75 20.11
CA PHE A 210 -1.72 3.49 21.14
C PHE A 210 -1.38 4.99 21.04
N GLN A 211 -2.11 5.83 21.77
CA GLN A 211 -1.88 7.29 21.76
C GLN A 211 -0.47 7.66 22.27
N GLU A 212 0.14 6.81 23.09
CA GLU A 212 1.49 6.93 23.62
C GLU A 212 2.57 6.32 22.71
N THR A 213 2.21 5.54 21.68
CA THR A 213 3.20 4.88 20.81
C THR A 213 4.06 5.89 20.05
N VAL A 214 5.36 5.63 19.98
CA VAL A 214 6.36 6.44 19.26
C VAL A 214 7.18 5.55 18.33
N LEU A 215 7.78 6.15 17.29
CA LEU A 215 8.66 5.47 16.34
C LEU A 215 10.11 5.39 16.82
#